data_AF-A0A135WPS8-F1
#
_entry.id   AF-A0A135WPS8-F1
#
_cell.length_a   1.000
_cell.length_b   1.000
_cell.length_c   1.000
_cell.angle_alpha   90.00
_cell.angle_beta   90.00
_cell.angle_gamma   90.00
#
_symmetry.space_group_name_H-M   'P 1'
#
loop_
_entity.id
_entity.type
_entity.pdbx_description
1 polymer ?
#
loop_
_entity_poly.entity_id
_entity_poly.type
_entity_poly.pdbx_seq_one_letter_code
_entity_poly.pdbx_strand_id
1 'polypeptide(L)'
;MPPGVLKHLKKRGHWGDFERYYHEIPRMIAEPDYAGQNPKEPNSVELYKILSDHVILPIKLNIETGLFLSSFYTLDNGVEKIQKRLRTGRIYPFSFFTNQAKS
;
A
#
# COMPACT_ATOMS: atom_id res chain seq x y z
N MET A 1 -3.82 -15.99 -4.52
CA MET A 1 -4.29 -14.99 -3.54
C MET A 1 -5.13 -15.70 -2.48
N PRO A 2 -4.94 -15.44 -1.17
CA PRO A 2 -5.76 -16.05 -0.13
C PRO A 2 -7.26 -15.74 -0.33
N PRO A 3 -8.18 -16.70 -0.11
CA PRO A 3 -9.62 -16.51 -0.35
C PRO A 3 -10.23 -15.30 0.37
N GLY A 4 -9.73 -14.98 1.56
CA GLY A 4 -10.20 -13.83 2.35
C GLY A 4 -9.94 -12.48 1.69
N VAL A 5 -8.80 -12.33 0.99
CA VAL A 5 -8.43 -11.09 0.31
C VAL A 5 -9.31 -10.89 -0.92
N LEU A 6 -9.53 -11.95 -1.70
CA LEU A 6 -10.42 -11.91 -2.87
C LEU A 6 -11.84 -11.48 -2.46
N LYS A 7 -12.37 -12.06 -1.39
CA LYS A 7 -13.68 -11.67 -0.83
C LYS A 7 -13.69 -10.21 -0.37
N HIS A 8 -12.61 -9.74 0.25
CA HIS A 8 -12.49 -8.36 0.69
C HIS A 8 -12.50 -7.37 -0.49
N LEU A 9 -11.68 -7.62 -1.53
CA LEU A 9 -11.59 -6.75 -2.70
C LEU A 9 -12.94 -6.60 -3.39
N LYS A 10 -13.65 -7.71 -3.62
CA LYS A 10 -14.99 -7.69 -4.22
C LYS A 10 -16.00 -6.95 -3.34
N LYS A 11 -16.04 -7.23 -2.03
CA LYS A 11 -16.99 -6.60 -1.10
C LYS A 11 -16.79 -5.09 -0.97
N ARG A 12 -15.55 -4.60 -1.07
CA ARG A 12 -15.22 -3.18 -0.95
C ARG A 12 -15.28 -2.42 -2.27
N GLY A 13 -15.57 -3.09 -3.40
CA GLY A 13 -15.55 -2.47 -4.73
C GLY A 13 -14.14 -2.25 -5.29
N HIS A 14 -13.11 -2.82 -4.66
CA HIS A 14 -11.71 -2.66 -5.08
C HIS A 14 -11.28 -3.67 -6.16
N TRP A 15 -12.20 -4.53 -6.62
CA TRP A 15 -11.87 -5.57 -7.59
C TRP A 15 -11.44 -4.98 -8.95
N GLY A 16 -12.10 -3.93 -9.42
CA GLY A 16 -11.73 -3.26 -10.67
C GLY A 16 -10.35 -2.60 -10.60
N ASP A 17 -10.01 -1.98 -9.47
CA ASP A 17 -8.67 -1.45 -9.23
C ASP A 17 -7.61 -2.54 -9.27
N PHE A 18 -7.91 -3.69 -8.65
CA PHE A 18 -7.01 -4.85 -8.68
C PHE A 18 -6.79 -5.36 -10.10
N GLU A 19 -7.85 -5.61 -10.87
CA GLU A 19 -7.72 -6.06 -12.26
C GLU A 19 -6.90 -5.08 -13.11
N ARG A 20 -7.04 -3.77 -12.86
CA ARG A 20 -6.33 -2.73 -13.59
C ARG A 20 -4.84 -2.67 -13.25
N TYR A 21 -4.44 -2.86 -11.98
CA TYR A 21 -3.07 -2.56 -11.54
C TYR A 21 -2.31 -3.73 -10.89
N TYR A 22 -2.88 -4.94 -10.77
CA TYR A 22 -2.21 -6.05 -10.05
C TYR A 22 -0.83 -6.42 -10.63
N HIS A 23 -0.61 -6.20 -11.92
CA HIS A 23 0.66 -6.47 -12.59
C HIS A 23 1.79 -5.54 -12.10
N GLU A 24 1.46 -4.39 -11.50
CA GLU A 24 2.42 -3.46 -10.91
C GLU A 24 2.85 -3.88 -9.49
N ILE A 25 2.20 -4.86 -8.85
CA ILE A 25 2.54 -5.30 -7.48
C ILE A 25 4.04 -5.58 -7.30
N PRO A 26 4.74 -6.33 -8.19
CA PRO A 26 6.19 -6.53 -8.05
C PRO A 26 6.97 -5.21 -8.02
N ARG A 27 6.59 -4.24 -8.86
CA ARG A 27 7.21 -2.92 -8.90
C ARG A 27 6.88 -2.09 -7.66
N MET A 28 5.63 -2.13 -7.18
CA MET A 28 5.23 -1.46 -5.94
C MET A 28 6.02 -1.98 -4.73
N ILE A 29 6.40 -3.26 -4.72
CA ILE A 29 7.24 -3.84 -3.66
C ILE A 29 8.71 -3.44 -3.83
N ALA A 30 9.24 -3.49 -5.05
CA ALA A 30 10.64 -3.22 -5.31
C ALA A 30 11.01 -1.72 -5.20
N GLU A 31 10.11 -0.83 -5.62
CA GLU A 31 10.35 0.61 -5.68
C GLU A 31 9.08 1.44 -5.40
N PRO A 32 8.50 1.37 -4.19
CA PRO A 32 7.37 2.23 -3.82
C PRO A 32 7.79 3.71 -3.81
N ASP A 33 6.85 4.62 -4.11
CA ASP A 33 7.10 6.06 -4.01
C ASP A 33 6.98 6.55 -2.55
N TYR A 34 6.02 5.98 -1.81
CA TYR A 34 5.86 6.24 -0.39
C TYR A 34 5.62 4.95 0.38
N ALA A 35 6.02 4.96 1.64
CA ALA A 35 5.69 3.90 2.59
C ALA A 35 5.24 4.51 3.92
N GLY A 36 4.42 3.74 4.65
CA GLY A 36 3.98 4.12 5.99
C GLY A 36 3.11 3.04 6.59
N GLN A 37 2.22 3.43 7.49
CA GLN A 37 1.34 2.50 8.20
C GLN A 37 -0.04 3.12 8.39
N ASN A 38 -1.08 2.29 8.33
CA ASN A 38 -2.38 2.70 8.85
C ASN A 38 -2.32 2.67 10.39
N PRO A 39 -2.50 3.80 11.08
CA PRO A 39 -2.37 3.84 12.55
C PRO A 39 -3.40 2.97 13.29
N LYS A 40 -4.46 2.54 12.61
CA LYS A 40 -5.48 1.63 13.16
C LYS A 40 -5.18 0.15 12.93
N GLU A 41 -4.15 -0.18 12.15
CA GLU A 41 -3.80 -1.55 11.76
C GLU A 41 -2.35 -1.82 12.19
N PRO A 42 -2.12 -2.30 13.42
CA PRO A 42 -0.78 -2.69 13.87
C PRO A 42 -0.23 -3.84 13.00
N ASN A 43 1.08 -4.04 13.03
CA ASN A 43 1.76 -5.10 12.27
C ASN A 43 1.44 -5.06 10.76
N SER A 44 1.43 -3.86 10.19
CA SER A 44 1.15 -3.66 8.78
C SER A 44 2.05 -2.57 8.18
N VAL A 45 2.23 -2.63 6.87
CA VAL A 45 2.86 -1.58 6.07
C VAL A 45 1.94 -1.24 4.92
N GLU A 46 1.84 0.04 4.60
CA GLU A 46 1.18 0.53 3.40
C GLU A 46 2.27 1.00 2.41
N LEU A 47 2.30 0.38 1.23
CA LEU A 47 3.11 0.83 0.11
C LEU A 47 2.25 1.65 -0.85
N TYR A 48 2.79 2.73 -1.39
CA TYR A 48 2.09 3.62 -2.31
C TYR A 48 2.91 3.78 -3.58
N LYS A 49 2.24 3.76 -4.73
CA LYS A 49 2.83 4.01 -6.04
C LYS A 49 1.94 4.98 -6.83
N ILE A 50 2.55 6.02 -7.38
CA ILE A 50 1.94 6.94 -8.32
C ILE A 50 2.07 6.33 -9.72
N LEU A 51 0.94 5.96 -10.30
CA LEU A 51 0.79 5.52 -11.69
C LEU A 51 -0.06 6.57 -12.43
N SER A 52 -0.97 6.15 -13.31
CA SER A 52 -2.07 7.03 -13.74
C SER A 52 -3.02 7.39 -12.59
N ASP A 53 -3.09 6.54 -11.55
CA ASP A 53 -3.80 6.76 -10.30
C ASP A 53 -2.82 6.61 -9.10
N HIS A 54 -3.29 6.95 -7.90
CA HIS A 54 -2.51 6.74 -6.67
C HIS A 54 -2.89 5.40 -6.04
N VAL A 55 -2.10 4.37 -6.30
CA VAL A 55 -2.38 3.01 -5.86
C VAL A 55 -1.77 2.76 -4.49
N ILE A 56 -2.54 2.10 -3.62
CA ILE A 56 -2.09 1.65 -2.31
C ILE A 56 -2.12 0.13 -2.22
N LEU A 57 -1.04 -0.43 -1.68
CA LEU A 57 -0.83 -1.84 -1.40
C LEU A 57 -0.60 -2.05 0.11
N PRO A 58 -1.66 -2.28 0.91
CA PRO A 58 -1.53 -2.63 2.31
C PRO A 58 -1.11 -4.09 2.51
N ILE A 59 0.00 -4.31 3.18
CA ILE A 59 0.57 -5.62 3.53
C ILE A 59 0.48 -5.81 5.04
N LYS A 60 -0.03 -6.95 5.49
CA LYS A 60 -0.08 -7.33 6.90
C LYS A 60 0.93 -8.41 7.20
N LEU A 61 1.51 -8.34 8.39
CA LEU A 61 2.32 -9.40 8.98
C LEU A 61 1.45 -10.23 9.92
N ASN A 62 1.42 -11.53 9.69
CA ASN A 62 1.00 -12.52 10.67
C ASN A 62 2.25 -13.31 11.10
N ILE A 63 2.46 -13.43 12.41
CA ILE A 63 3.66 -14.07 12.97
C ILE A 63 3.73 -15.58 12.69
N GLU A 64 2.59 -16.22 12.47
CA GLU A 64 2.48 -17.66 12.19
C GLU A 64 2.57 -17.94 10.69
N THR A 65 2.02 -17.06 9.85
CA THR A 65 1.82 -17.33 8.42
C THR A 65 2.61 -16.40 7.47
N GLY A 66 3.32 -15.42 8.01
CA GLY A 66 4.16 -14.48 7.27
C GLY A 66 3.42 -13.23 6.75
N LEU A 67 3.98 -12.63 5.69
CA LEU A 67 3.45 -11.40 5.07
C LEU A 67 2.40 -11.73 4.02
N PHE A 68 1.29 -10.99 4.02
CA PHE A 68 0.24 -11.13 3.01
C PHE A 68 -0.37 -9.79 2.63
N LEU A 69 -0.78 -9.70 1.36
CA LEU A 69 -1.56 -8.59 0.84
C LEU A 69 -2.92 -8.56 1.54
N SER A 70 -3.27 -7.47 2.20
CA SER A 70 -4.51 -7.34 2.96
C SER A 70 -5.62 -6.61 2.20
N SER A 71 -5.24 -5.74 1.28
CA SER A 71 -6.12 -5.07 0.33
C SER A 71 -5.29 -4.52 -0.85
N PHE A 72 -5.94 -3.90 -1.82
CA PHE A 72 -5.31 -3.26 -2.97
C PHE A 72 -6.35 -2.34 -3.61
N TYR A 73 -6.07 -1.04 -3.75
CA TYR A 73 -7.05 -0.08 -4.27
C TYR A 73 -6.40 1.24 -4.72
N THR A 74 -7.14 2.05 -5.45
CA THR A 74 -6.76 3.43 -5.78
C THR A 74 -7.30 4.42 -4.74
N LEU A 75 -6.61 5.54 -4.54
CA LEU A 75 -7.10 6.62 -3.69
C LEU A 75 -7.89 7.64 -4.50
N ASP A 76 -9.19 7.76 -4.23
CA ASP A 76 -9.96 8.92 -4.71
C ASP A 76 -9.33 10.20 -4.17
N ASN A 77 -9.17 11.24 -5.00
CA ASN A 77 -8.47 12.49 -4.64
C ASN A 77 -7.06 12.17 -4.10
N GLY A 78 -6.32 11.36 -4.87
CA GLY A 78 -5.05 10.76 -4.45
C GLY A 78 -4.00 11.80 -4.06
N VAL A 79 -3.90 12.89 -4.81
CA VAL A 79 -2.95 13.98 -4.55
C VAL A 79 -3.19 14.58 -3.15
N GLU A 80 -4.42 14.97 -2.84
CA GLU A 80 -4.79 15.59 -1.57
C GLU A 80 -4.62 14.62 -0.40
N LYS A 81 -4.99 13.34 -0.59
CA LYS A 81 -4.83 12.31 0.44
C LYS A 81 -3.36 12.01 0.72
N ILE A 82 -2.51 11.94 -0.29
CA ILE A 82 -1.05 11.76 -0.13
C ILE A 82 -0.45 12.95 0.60
N GLN A 83 -0.71 14.18 0.15
CA GLN A 83 -0.21 15.39 0.80
C GLN A 83 -0.62 15.47 2.28
N LYS A 84 -1.89 15.17 2.60
CA LYS A 84 -2.37 15.14 3.98
C LYS A 84 -1.61 14.11 4.82
N ARG A 85 -1.39 12.90 4.29
CA ARG A 85 -0.71 11.82 5.02
C ARG A 85 0.78 12.08 5.22
N LEU A 86 1.44 12.71 4.25
CA LEU A 86 2.81 13.20 4.38
C LEU A 86 2.90 14.23 5.50
N ARG A 87 2.01 15.23 5.50
CA ARG A 87 1.98 16.30 6.51
C ARG A 87 1.77 15.77 7.93
N THR A 88 0.98 14.71 8.10
CA THR A 88 0.75 14.10 9.42
C THR A 88 1.81 13.06 9.80
N GLY A 89 2.81 12.79 8.95
CA GLY A 89 3.79 11.73 9.18
C GLY A 89 3.20 10.31 9.14
N ARG A 90 2.02 10.13 8.53
CA ARG A 90 1.44 8.78 8.37
C ARG A 90 2.20 7.98 7.30
N ILE A 91 2.70 8.68 6.29
CA ILE A 91 3.53 8.12 5.23
C ILE A 91 4.73 9.04 5.01
N TYR A 92 5.78 8.47 4.43
CA TYR A 92 7.03 9.16 4.09
C TYR A 92 7.42 8.81 2.66
N PRO A 93 8.13 9.70 1.93
CA PRO A 93 8.82 9.32 0.70
C PRO A 93 9.70 8.10 0.96
N PHE A 94 9.68 7.11 0.08
CA PHE A 94 10.39 5.86 0.36
C PHE A 94 11.91 6.04 0.54
N SER A 95 12.47 7.04 -0.13
CA SER A 95 13.86 7.46 0.01
C SER A 95 14.28 7.80 1.45
N PHE A 96 13.32 8.18 2.30
CA PHE A 96 13.55 8.40 3.73
C PHE A 96 14.11 7.13 4.42
N PHE A 97 13.63 5.95 4.03
CA PHE A 97 14.03 4.67 4.65
C PHE A 97 15.32 4.11 4.06
N THR A 98 15.57 4.33 2.77
CA THR A 98 16.77 3.80 2.10
C THR A 98 18.03 4.63 2.40
N ASN A 99 17.87 5.90 2.74
CA ASN A 99 19.01 6.78 3.08
C ASN A 99 19.57 6.52 4.48
N GLN A 100 18.79 5.91 5.38
CA GLN A 100 19.28 5.49 6.71
C GLN A 100 20.13 4.22 6.67
N ALA A 101 20.08 3.46 5.58
CA ALA A 101 20.89 2.24 5.43
C ALA A 101 22.33 2.51 4.92
N LYS A 102 22.69 3.78 4.67
CA LYS A 102 24.01 4.19 4.15
C LYS A 102 24.89 4.90 5.19
N SER A 103 24.47 4.95 6.45
CA SER A 103 25.24 5.52 7.57
C SER A 103 25.86 4.42 8.43
#